data_AF-A0A5D6WP96-F1
#
_entry.id   AF-A0A5D6WP96-F1
#
_cell.length_a   1.000
_cell.length_b   1.000
_cell.length_c   1.000
_cell.angle_alpha   90.00
_cell.angle_beta   90.00
_cell.angle_gamma   90.00
#
_symmetry.space_group_name_H-M   'P 1'
#
loop_
_entity.id
_entity.type
_entity.pdbx_description
1 polymer ?
#
loop_
_entity_poly.entity_id
_entity_poly.type
_entity_poly.pdbx_seq_one_letter_code
_entity_poly.pdbx_strand_id
1 'polypeptide(L)' 'MEKEFFCKLEEILEMESGMVNKDTVLPDDLWDSLAILAVSAAIDSVYNVVVPVKEIEKCNTVGVLLNLIEESK' A
#
# COMPACT_ATOMS: atom_id res chain seq x y z
N MET A 1 7.65 9.55 5.93
CA MET A 1 7.42 8.10 5.80
C MET A 1 5.94 7.84 5.50
N GLU A 2 5.02 7.85 6.47
CA GLU A 2 3.59 7.56 6.19
C GLU A 2 2.95 8.48 5.14
N LYS A 3 3.16 9.81 5.26
CA LYS A 3 2.62 10.77 4.27
C LYS A 3 3.17 10.56 2.85
N GLU A 4 4.44 10.19 2.74
CA GLU A 4 5.08 9.94 1.44
C GLU A 4 4.55 8.66 0.80
N PHE A 5 4.36 7.62 1.61
CA PHE A 5 3.73 6.39 1.17
C PHE A 5 2.28 6.61 0.72
N PHE A 6 1.49 7.40 1.47
CA PHE A 6 0.12 7.73 1.07
C PHE A 6 0.06 8.47 -0.26
N CYS A 7 0.94 9.45 -0.49
CA CYS A 7 0.99 10.13 -1.79
C CYS A 7 1.32 9.15 -2.94
N LYS A 8 2.28 8.24 -2.75
CA LYS A 8 2.57 7.20 -3.74
C LYS A 8 1.39 6.26 -3.95
N LEU A 9 0.70 5.89 -2.87
CA LEU A 9 -0.47 5.01 -2.95
C LEU A 9 -1.62 5.71 -3.68
N GLU A 10 -1.85 7.00 -3.45
CA GLU A 10 -2.81 7.82 -4.20
C GLU A 10 -2.47 7.83 -5.70
N GLU A 11 -1.21 8.01 -6.06
CA GLU A 11 -0.76 7.96 -7.46
C GLU A 11 -0.97 6.57 -8.09
N ILE A 12 -0.63 5.49 -7.37
CA ILE A 12 -0.74 4.11 -7.88
C ILE A 12 -2.20 3.70 -8.06
N LEU A 13 -3.06 4.10 -7.13
CA LEU A 13 -4.49 3.77 -7.14
C LEU A 13 -5.34 4.77 -7.92
N GLU A 14 -4.70 5.75 -8.57
CA GLU A 14 -5.35 6.84 -9.31
C GLU A 14 -6.40 7.60 -8.46
N MET A 15 -6.12 7.78 -7.16
CA MET A 15 -6.97 8.49 -6.22
C MET A 15 -6.57 9.96 -6.09
N GLU A 16 -7.55 10.81 -5.75
CA GLU A 16 -7.26 12.22 -5.45
C GLU A 16 -6.40 12.37 -4.21
N SER A 17 -5.52 13.38 -4.19
CA SER A 17 -4.64 13.58 -3.05
C SER A 17 -5.41 14.00 -1.80
N GLY A 18 -5.10 13.36 -0.68
CA GLY A 18 -5.80 13.49 0.60
C GLY A 18 -6.94 12.49 0.79
N MET A 19 -7.21 11.61 -0.16
CA MET A 19 -8.25 10.56 -0.04
C MET A 19 -7.74 9.30 0.66
N VAL A 20 -6.43 9.07 0.69
CA VAL A 20 -5.85 7.89 1.33
C VAL A 20 -5.53 8.18 2.79
N ASN A 21 -6.12 7.39 3.68
CA ASN A 21 -5.88 7.38 5.11
C ASN A 21 -5.92 5.93 5.64
N LYS A 22 -5.65 5.73 6.93
CA LYS A 22 -5.57 4.38 7.53
C LYS A 22 -6.88 3.59 7.43
N ASP A 23 -8.02 4.27 7.42
CA ASP A 23 -9.35 3.69 7.35
C ASP A 23 -9.83 3.50 5.90
N THR A 24 -9.06 3.97 4.91
CA THR A 24 -9.37 3.76 3.49
C THR A 24 -9.40 2.26 3.20
N VAL A 25 -10.54 1.82 2.68
CA VAL A 25 -10.79 0.44 2.27
C VAL A 25 -10.08 0.18 0.95
N LEU A 26 -9.35 -0.93 0.89
CA LEU A 26 -8.68 -1.44 -0.31
C LEU A 26 -9.45 -2.70 -0.71
N PRO A 27 -10.39 -2.61 -1.66
CA PRO A 27 -11.21 -3.77 -2.03
C PRO A 27 -10.35 -4.80 -2.77
N ASP A 28 -10.73 -6.09 -2.69
CA ASP A 28 -9.95 -7.19 -3.27
C ASP A 28 -9.72 -7.04 -4.78
N ASP A 29 -10.63 -6.39 -5.50
CA ASP A 29 -10.54 -6.11 -6.94
C ASP A 29 -9.56 -4.99 -7.32
N LEU A 30 -9.09 -4.21 -6.33
CA LEU A 30 -8.08 -3.16 -6.52
C LEU A 30 -6.70 -3.75 -6.87
N TRP A 31 -6.42 -4.95 -6.38
CA TRP A 31 -5.12 -5.59 -6.48
C TRP A 31 -4.95 -6.31 -7.81
N ASP A 32 -4.79 -5.54 -8.90
CA ASP A 32 -4.28 -6.11 -10.13
C ASP A 32 -2.76 -6.37 -10.04
N SER A 33 -2.22 -7.19 -10.96
CA SER A 33 -0.81 -7.52 -10.99
C SER A 33 0.11 -6.29 -11.07
N LEU A 34 -0.36 -5.15 -11.60
CA LEU A 34 0.42 -3.93 -11.75
C LEU A 34 0.41 -3.11 -10.45
N ALA A 35 -0.76 -2.91 -9.85
CA ALA A 35 -0.97 -2.21 -8.59
C ALA A 35 -0.18 -2.88 -7.46
N ILE A 36 -0.24 -4.21 -7.36
CA ILE A 36 0.52 -5.00 -6.40
C ILE A 36 2.03 -4.75 -6.54
N LEU A 37 2.57 -4.81 -7.77
CA LEU A 37 3.99 -4.61 -8.02
C LEU A 37 4.41 -3.18 -7.71
N ALA A 38 3.58 -2.20 -8.08
CA ALA A 38 3.83 -0.79 -7.82
C ALA A 38 3.79 -0.49 -6.31
N VAL A 39 2.83 -1.04 -5.57
CA VAL A 39 2.76 -0.91 -4.11
C VAL A 39 3.95 -1.58 -3.44
N SER A 40 4.31 -2.80 -3.85
CA SER A 40 5.50 -3.50 -3.33
C SER A 40 6.78 -2.68 -3.54
N ALA A 41 6.98 -2.10 -4.73
CA ALA A 41 8.11 -1.22 -5.01
C ALA A 41 8.06 0.10 -4.22
N ALA A 42 6.88 0.67 -4.00
CA ALA A 42 6.71 1.86 -3.17
C ALA A 42 7.07 1.59 -1.70
N ILE A 43 6.70 0.41 -1.18
CA ILE A 43 7.05 -0.02 0.18
C ILE A 43 8.57 -0.17 0.31
N ASP A 44 9.22 -0.88 -0.61
CA ASP A 44 10.67 -1.04 -0.63
C ASP A 44 11.38 0.31 -0.70
N SER A 45 10.92 1.22 -1.57
CA SER A 45 11.52 2.55 -1.71
C SER A 45 11.37 3.45 -0.49
N VAL A 46 10.23 3.40 0.23
CA VAL A 46 9.94 4.32 1.35
C VAL A 46 10.42 3.75 2.69
N TYR A 47 10.31 2.44 2.86
CA TYR A 47 10.56 1.76 4.13
C TYR A 47 11.77 0.82 4.10
N ASN A 48 12.35 0.53 2.92
CA ASN A 48 13.45 -0.40 2.74
C ASN A 48 13.11 -1.82 3.24
N VAL A 49 11.88 -2.24 2.94
CA VAL A 49 11.27 -3.50 3.37
C VAL A 49 10.62 -4.17 2.17
N VAL A 50 10.80 -5.50 2.07
CA VAL A 50 10.16 -6.32 1.05
C VAL A 50 9.04 -7.12 1.69
N VAL A 51 7.80 -6.81 1.31
CA VAL A 51 6.60 -7.55 1.74
C VAL A 51 6.15 -8.53 0.66
N PRO A 52 5.73 -9.75 1.02
CA PRO A 52 5.20 -10.72 0.06
C PRO A 52 3.92 -10.22 -0.59
N VAL A 53 3.85 -10.31 -1.92
CA VAL A 53 2.66 -9.96 -2.73
C VAL A 53 1.37 -10.57 -2.19
N LYS A 54 1.41 -11.84 -1.79
CA LYS A 54 0.25 -12.57 -1.26
C LYS A 54 -0.30 -12.00 0.04
N GLU A 55 0.51 -11.26 0.80
CA GLU A 55 0.07 -10.60 2.03
C GLU A 55 -0.51 -9.22 1.72
N ILE A 56 0.00 -8.52 0.69
CA ILE A 56 -0.57 -7.28 0.17
C ILE A 56 -1.99 -7.51 -0.35
N GLU A 57 -2.20 -8.58 -1.14
CA GLU A 57 -3.52 -8.97 -1.68
C GLU A 57 -4.58 -9.24 -0.60
N LYS A 58 -4.17 -9.53 0.65
CA LYS A 58 -5.08 -9.77 1.78
C LYS A 58 -5.38 -8.51 2.59
N CYS A 59 -4.74 -7.38 2.26
CA CYS A 59 -4.90 -6.13 2.99
C CYS A 59 -6.20 -5.45 2.57
N ASN A 60 -7.21 -5.51 3.44
CA ASN A 60 -8.52 -4.89 3.22
C ASN A 60 -8.54 -3.37 3.48
N THR A 61 -7.53 -2.84 4.17
CA THR A 61 -7.41 -1.40 4.46
C THR A 61 -5.96 -0.97 4.41
N VAL A 62 -5.75 0.32 4.20
CA VAL A 62 -4.42 0.93 4.27
C VAL A 62 -3.78 0.75 5.66
N GLY A 63 -4.57 0.78 6.73
CA GLY A 63 -4.09 0.51 8.08
C GLY A 63 -3.52 -0.90 8.25
N VAL A 64 -4.17 -1.92 7.66
CA VAL A 64 -3.64 -3.29 7.64
C VAL A 64 -2.35 -3.37 6.83
N LEU A 65 -2.30 -2.69 5.68
CA LEU A 65 -1.10 -2.62 4.86
C LEU A 65 0.07 -1.97 5.60
N LEU A 66 -0.17 -0.88 6.33
CA LEU A 66 0.86 -0.24 7.17
C LEU A 66 1.36 -1.16 8.29
N ASN A 67 0.45 -1.87 8.96
CA ASN A 67 0.83 -2.83 9.99
C ASN A 67 1.72 -3.94 9.41
N LEU A 68 1.38 -4.46 8.22
CA LEU A 68 2.18 -5.46 7.52
C LEU A 68 3.61 -4.96 7.22
N ILE A 69 3.74 -3.69 6.83
CA ILE A 69 5.05 -3.04 6.60
C ILE A 69 5.84 -2.97 7.92
N GLU A 70 5.21 -2.52 9.01
CA GLU A 70 5.85 -2.42 10.32
C GLU A 70 6.28 -3.78 10.88
N GLU A 71 5.48 -4.82 10.68
CA GLU A 71 5.83 -6.20 11.09
C GLU A 71 6.99 -6.80 10.27
N SER A 72 7.27 -6.22 9.10
CA SER A 72 8.32 -6.69 8.17
C SER A 72 9.62 -5.88 8.27
N LYS A 73 9.69 -4.90 9.18
CA LYS A 73 10.92 -4.16 9.55
C LYS A 73 11.77 -4.94 10.55
#